data_AF-A0A8T0BEH2-F1
#
_entry.id   AF-A0A8T0BEH2-F1
#
_cell.length_a   1.000
_cell.length_b   1.000
_cell.length_c   1.000
_cell.angle_alpha   90.00
_cell.angle_beta   90.00
_cell.angle_gamma   90.00
#
_symmetry.space_group_name_H-M   'P 1'
#
loop_
_entity.id
_entity.type
_entity.pdbx_description
1 polymer ?
#
loop_
_entity_poly.entity_id
_entity_poly.type
_entity_poly.pdbx_seq_one_letter_code
_entity_poly.pdbx_strand_id
1 'polypeptide(L)'
;HVSISKAEKLVHAFMTSRIDYCNALLVGCPSSLINKLQLVQNAAARILTRSRKYDHITPILSSLHWLPVKFRIDFKLLLLTYKALNGLAPMYFSSLLTRYNLPRSLRSQNSGLLVVPRIAKSTKGGK
;
A
#
# COMPACT_ATOMS: atom_id res chain seq x y z
N HIS A 1 13.26 24.76 21.27
CA HIS A 1 11.92 24.56 20.67
C HIS A 1 12.07 24.01 19.25
N VAL A 2 11.57 22.81 18.96
CA VAL A 2 11.52 22.28 17.58
C VAL A 2 10.28 22.84 16.90
N SER A 3 10.45 23.51 15.75
CA SER A 3 9.34 24.00 14.92
C SER A 3 8.59 22.83 14.26
N ILE A 4 7.26 22.94 14.12
CA ILE A 4 6.39 21.89 13.57
C ILE A 4 6.89 21.37 12.20
N SER A 5 7.27 22.28 11.29
CA SER A 5 7.83 21.91 9.98
C SER A 5 9.13 21.07 10.07
N LYS A 6 9.98 21.30 11.07
CA LYS A 6 11.19 20.48 11.28
C LYS A 6 10.83 19.10 11.81
N ALA A 7 9.87 19.02 12.74
CA ALA A 7 9.38 17.75 13.25
C ALA A 7 8.71 16.91 12.14
N GLU A 8 7.92 17.54 11.27
CA GLU A 8 7.30 16.89 10.11
C GLU A 8 8.35 16.29 9.17
N LYS A 9 9.40 17.06 8.83
CA LYS A 9 10.53 16.56 8.03
C LYS A 9 11.21 15.34 8.67
N LEU A 10 11.42 15.36 9.98
CA LEU A 10 11.99 14.22 10.70
C LEU A 10 11.07 13.00 10.66
N VAL A 11 9.76 13.19 10.87
CA VAL A 11 8.80 12.08 10.76
C VAL A 11 8.82 11.49 9.34
N HIS A 12 8.83 12.32 8.30
CA HIS A 12 8.94 11.80 6.94
C HIS A 12 10.25 11.06 6.70
N ALA A 13 11.37 11.61 7.16
CA ALA A 13 12.69 11.02 6.97
C ALA A 13 12.86 9.66 7.67
N PHE A 14 12.34 9.51 8.89
CA PHE A 14 12.55 8.31 9.69
C PHE A 14 11.40 7.30 9.66
N MET A 15 10.17 7.78 9.52
CA MET A 15 8.98 6.95 9.64
C MET A 15 8.34 6.69 8.28
N THR A 16 8.01 7.75 7.54
CA THR A 16 7.34 7.59 6.24
C THR A 16 8.22 6.86 5.24
N SER A 17 9.51 7.19 5.18
CA SER A 17 10.49 6.49 4.33
C SER A 17 10.51 4.97 4.59
N ARG A 18 10.40 4.55 5.84
CA ARG A 18 10.41 3.13 6.25
C ARG A 18 9.08 2.44 5.96
N ILE A 19 7.97 3.14 6.16
CA ILE A 19 6.65 2.61 5.78
C ILE A 19 6.55 2.44 4.27
N ASP A 20 7.01 3.41 3.49
CA ASP A 20 6.86 3.39 2.04
C ASP A 20 7.94 2.57 1.33
N TYR A 21 9.00 2.17 2.05
CA TYR A 21 10.01 1.25 1.54
C TYR A 21 9.39 -0.14 1.31
N CYS A 22 9.31 -0.52 0.04
CA CYS A 22 8.79 -1.83 -0.38
C CYS A 22 7.37 -2.15 0.14
N ASN A 23 6.53 -1.15 0.41
CA ASN A 23 5.18 -1.36 0.93
C ASN A 23 4.29 -2.22 0.02
N ALA A 24 4.52 -2.25 -1.29
CA ALA A 24 3.84 -3.17 -2.22
C ALA A 24 4.03 -4.66 -1.85
N LEU A 25 5.12 -5.03 -1.16
CA LEU A 25 5.35 -6.41 -0.70
C LEU A 25 4.49 -6.79 0.50
N LEU A 26 3.88 -5.82 1.18
CA LEU A 26 2.99 -6.06 2.32
C LEU A 26 1.58 -6.45 1.88
N VAL A 27 1.32 -6.52 0.58
CA VAL A 27 0.07 -7.00 0.01
C VAL A 27 -0.18 -8.44 0.46
N GLY A 28 -1.39 -8.70 0.96
CA GLY A 28 -1.77 -10.03 1.45
C GLY A 28 -1.25 -10.39 2.84
N CYS A 29 -0.48 -9.51 3.51
CA CYS A 29 -0.12 -9.73 4.90
C CYS A 29 -1.36 -9.69 5.82
N PRO A 30 -1.34 -10.41 6.95
CA PRO A 30 -2.42 -10.35 7.94
C PRO A 30 -2.68 -8.93 8.43
N SER A 31 -3.95 -8.58 8.61
CA SER A 31 -4.37 -7.25 9.09
C SER A 31 -3.72 -6.88 10.43
N SER A 32 -3.42 -7.86 11.29
CA SER A 32 -2.71 -7.64 12.56
C SER A 32 -1.32 -7.02 12.37
N LEU A 33 -0.59 -7.40 11.33
CA LEU A 33 0.73 -6.84 11.03
C LEU A 33 0.60 -5.42 10.46
N ILE A 34 -0.33 -5.21 9.54
CA ILE A 34 -0.62 -3.88 8.97
C ILE A 34 -1.06 -2.91 10.06
N ASN A 35 -1.87 -3.38 11.02
CA ASN A 35 -2.32 -2.58 12.15
C ASN A 35 -1.16 -2.10 13.03
N LYS A 36 -0.09 -2.89 13.20
CA LYS A 36 1.12 -2.44 13.93
C LYS A 36 1.76 -1.23 13.25
N LEU A 37 1.86 -1.24 11.92
CA LEU A 37 2.37 -0.09 11.16
C LEU A 37 1.43 1.11 11.23
N GLN A 38 0.11 0.87 11.18
CA GLN A 38 -0.89 1.92 11.37
C GLN A 38 -0.75 2.59 12.75
N LEU A 39 -0.50 1.82 13.80
CA LEU A 39 -0.28 2.37 15.14
C LEU A 39 0.95 3.28 15.19
N VAL A 40 2.04 2.92 14.51
CA VAL A 40 3.24 3.77 14.39
C VAL A 40 2.89 5.08 13.65
N GLN A 41 2.14 5.00 12.55
CA GLN A 41 1.68 6.20 11.82
C GLN A 41 0.82 7.10 12.69
N ASN A 42 -0.13 6.49 13.42
CA ASN A 42 -1.03 7.20 14.30
C ASN A 42 -0.27 7.90 15.43
N ALA A 43 0.73 7.23 16.02
CA ALA A 43 1.57 7.81 17.05
C ALA A 43 2.38 9.01 16.50
N ALA A 44 2.99 8.87 15.33
CA ALA A 44 3.74 9.94 14.69
C ALA A 44 2.85 11.16 14.38
N ALA A 45 1.64 10.92 13.85
CA ALA A 45 0.66 11.96 13.58
C ALA A 45 0.29 12.72 14.87
N ARG A 46 -0.04 11.98 15.95
CA ARG A 46 -0.38 12.58 17.25
C ARG A 46 0.77 13.37 17.86
N ILE A 47 2.01 12.91 17.73
CA ILE A 47 3.19 13.64 18.21
C ILE A 47 3.32 14.97 17.46
N LEU A 48 3.12 14.95 16.14
CA LEU A 48 3.22 16.14 15.30
C LEU A 48 2.13 17.17 15.62
N THR A 49 0.88 16.72 15.77
CA THR A 49 -0.28 17.58 16.04
C THR A 49 -0.52 17.85 17.53
N ARG A 50 0.27 17.23 18.41
CA ARG A 50 0.12 17.27 19.87
C ARG A 50 -1.29 16.88 20.35
N SER A 51 -1.92 15.97 19.62
CA SER A 51 -3.26 15.46 19.96
C SER A 51 -3.20 14.51 21.14
N ARG A 52 -4.30 14.39 21.89
CA ARG A 52 -4.40 13.47 23.02
C ARG A 52 -4.42 12.03 22.51
N LYS A 53 -4.13 11.08 23.40
CA LYS A 53 -4.08 9.64 23.08
C LYS A 53 -5.38 9.10 22.49
N TYR A 54 -6.52 9.56 22.99
CA TYR A 54 -7.85 9.04 22.66
C TYR A 54 -8.60 9.85 21.60
N ASP A 55 -8.01 10.95 21.10
CA ASP A 55 -8.64 11.74 20.05
C ASP A 55 -8.86 10.88 18.80
N HIS A 56 -9.93 11.13 18.05
CA HIS A 56 -10.21 10.36 16.85
C HIS A 56 -9.10 10.57 15.80
N ILE A 57 -8.53 9.48 15.28
CA ILE A 57 -7.31 9.56 14.45
C ILE A 57 -7.60 9.97 13.01
N THR A 58 -8.77 9.62 12.47
CA THR A 58 -9.16 9.92 11.08
C THR A 58 -9.09 11.41 10.74
N PRO A 59 -9.64 12.36 11.52
CA PRO A 59 -9.53 13.78 11.22
C PRO A 59 -8.09 14.30 11.32
N ILE A 60 -7.25 13.72 12.20
CA ILE A 60 -5.83 14.08 12.34
C ILE A 60 -5.05 13.66 11.09
N LEU A 61 -5.27 12.43 10.62
CA LEU A 61 -4.65 11.98 9.37
C LEU A 61 -5.12 12.80 8.17
N SER A 62 -6.41 13.17 8.14
CA SER A 62 -6.97 14.01 7.10
C SER A 62 -6.34 15.41 7.09
N SER A 63 -6.20 16.07 8.25
CA SER A 63 -5.58 17.42 8.32
C SER A 63 -4.11 17.42 7.94
N LEU A 64 -3.40 16.30 8.13
CA LEU A 64 -2.03 16.11 7.67
C LEU A 64 -1.93 15.64 6.21
N HIS A 65 -3.06 15.36 5.54
CA HIS A 65 -3.12 14.69 4.23
C HIS A 65 -2.39 13.33 4.20
N TRP A 66 -2.38 12.61 5.32
CA TRP A 66 -1.71 11.32 5.44
C TRP A 66 -2.67 10.16 5.17
N LEU A 67 -2.40 9.41 4.11
CA LEU A 67 -3.15 8.20 3.81
C LEU A 67 -2.86 7.10 4.85
N PRO A 68 -3.86 6.38 5.37
CA PRO A 68 -3.67 5.16 6.16
C PRO A 68 -2.79 4.12 5.46
N VAL A 69 -2.02 3.35 6.24
CA VAL A 69 -1.02 2.41 5.73
C VAL A 69 -1.61 1.41 4.74
N LYS A 70 -2.80 0.87 5.02
CA LYS A 70 -3.47 -0.08 4.11
C LYS A 70 -3.68 0.53 2.72
N PHE A 71 -4.16 1.77 2.66
CA PHE A 71 -4.40 2.45 1.40
C PHE A 71 -3.10 2.84 0.68
N ARG A 72 -2.01 3.11 1.41
CA ARG A 72 -0.69 3.34 0.80
C ARG A 72 -0.19 2.10 0.06
N ILE A 73 -0.37 0.92 0.66
CA ILE A 73 -0.01 -0.37 0.07
C ILE A 73 -0.81 -0.59 -1.22
N ASP A 74 -2.13 -0.40 -1.15
CA ASP A 74 -3.01 -0.58 -2.31
C ASP A 74 -2.66 0.41 -3.43
N PHE A 75 -2.45 1.69 -3.09
CA PHE A 75 -2.04 2.71 -4.05
C PHE A 75 -0.72 2.36 -4.74
N LYS A 76 0.30 1.90 -3.99
CA LYS A 76 1.59 1.51 -4.57
C LYS A 76 1.43 0.33 -5.54
N LEU A 77 0.64 -0.67 -5.15
CA LEU A 77 0.37 -1.84 -5.98
C LEU A 77 -0.32 -1.44 -7.29
N LEU A 78 -1.36 -0.61 -7.20
CA LEU A 78 -2.11 -0.13 -8.36
C LEU A 78 -1.22 0.73 -9.27
N LEU A 79 -0.41 1.63 -8.71
CA LEU A 79 0.52 2.45 -9.47
C LEU A 79 1.56 1.61 -10.22
N LEU A 80 2.12 0.58 -9.56
CA LEU A 80 3.09 -0.32 -10.20
C LEU A 80 2.43 -1.10 -11.35
N THR A 81 1.24 -1.63 -11.11
CA THR A 81 0.42 -2.33 -12.12
C THR A 81 0.13 -1.42 -13.32
N TYR A 82 -0.32 -0.19 -13.07
CA TYR A 82 -0.59 0.78 -14.12
C TYR A 82 0.66 1.08 -14.95
N LYS A 83 1.82 1.32 -14.31
CA LYS A 83 3.07 1.58 -15.03
C LYS A 83 3.48 0.39 -15.89
N ALA A 84 3.36 -0.83 -15.38
CA ALA A 84 3.69 -2.05 -16.10
C ALA A 84 2.77 -2.27 -17.33
N LEU A 85 1.48 -1.96 -17.22
CA LEU A 85 0.53 -2.11 -18.33
C LEU A 85 0.65 -1.04 -19.43
N ASN A 86 1.30 0.09 -19.13
CA ASN A 86 1.49 1.22 -20.05
C ASN A 86 2.95 1.38 -20.52
N GLY A 87 3.82 0.38 -20.28
CA GLY A 87 5.22 0.43 -20.73
C GLY A 87 6.10 1.45 -19.99
N LEU A 88 5.67 1.94 -18.82
CA LEU A 88 6.40 2.88 -17.98
C LEU A 88 7.22 2.18 -16.88
N ALA A 89 7.16 0.85 -16.83
CA ALA A 89 7.97 0.02 -15.94
C ALA A 89 9.02 -0.75 -16.74
N PRO A 90 10.09 -1.25 -16.09
CA PRO A 90 11.02 -2.17 -16.70
C PRO A 90 10.33 -3.36 -17.35
N MET A 91 10.89 -3.84 -18.46
CA MET A 91 10.29 -4.90 -19.29
C MET A 91 9.96 -6.17 -18.50
N TYR A 92 10.80 -6.53 -17.52
CA TYR A 92 10.58 -7.69 -16.66
C TYR A 92 9.31 -7.57 -15.79
N PHE A 93 8.87 -6.35 -15.44
CA PHE A 93 7.61 -6.16 -14.71
C PHE A 93 6.41 -6.28 -15.64
N SER A 94 6.49 -5.67 -16.84
CA SER A 94 5.43 -5.77 -17.85
C SER A 94 5.21 -7.22 -18.29
N SER A 95 6.27 -8.03 -18.40
CA SER A 95 6.15 -9.45 -18.76
C SER A 95 5.48 -10.31 -17.69
N LEU A 96 5.40 -9.84 -16.43
CA LEU A 96 4.69 -10.56 -15.35
C LEU A 96 3.18 -10.37 -15.41
N LEU A 97 2.69 -9.34 -16.11
CA LEU A 97 1.27 -9.00 -16.17
C LEU A 97 0.71 -9.34 -17.54
N THR A 98 -0.24 -10.27 -17.59
CA THR A 98 -0.95 -10.60 -18.83
C THR A 98 -2.37 -10.10 -18.75
N ARG A 99 -2.81 -9.31 -19.74
CA ARG A 99 -4.20 -8.88 -19.85
C ARG A 99 -5.09 -10.07 -20.12
N TYR A 100 -6.22 -10.13 -19.43
CA TYR A 100 -7.21 -11.16 -19.65
C TYR A 100 -8.00 -10.87 -20.93
N ASN A 101 -7.49 -11.39 -22.05
CA ASN A 101 -8.13 -11.29 -23.35
C ASN A 101 -8.71 -12.65 -23.72
N LEU A 102 -10.04 -12.74 -23.76
CA LEU A 102 -10.72 -13.92 -24.27
C LEU A 102 -11.02 -13.78 -25.76
N PRO A 103 -11.00 -14.89 -26.53
CA PRO A 103 -11.38 -14.87 -27.93
C PRO A 103 -12.88 -14.58 -28.14
N ARG A 104 -13.72 -14.80 -27.12
CA ARG A 104 -15.16 -14.50 -27.16
C ARG A 104 -15.44 -13.17 -26.46
N SER A 105 -16.32 -12.36 -27.05
CA SER A 105 -16.79 -11.14 -26.41
C SER A 105 -17.65 -11.46 -25.18
N LEU A 106 -17.20 -10.99 -24.01
CA LEU A 106 -17.92 -11.09 -22.74
C LEU A 106 -18.25 -9.69 -22.21
N ARG A 107 -19.26 -9.62 -21.34
CA ARG A 107 -19.60 -8.37 -20.62
C ARG A 107 -18.42 -7.80 -19.81
N SER A 108 -17.47 -8.63 -19.39
CA SER A 108 -16.26 -8.25 -18.65
C SER A 108 -15.05 -7.93 -19.53
N GLN A 109 -15.19 -7.91 -20.86
CA GLN A 109 -14.05 -7.66 -21.76
C GLN A 109 -13.39 -6.30 -21.52
N ASN A 110 -14.18 -5.28 -21.16
CA ASN A 110 -13.70 -3.91 -20.96
C ASN A 110 -13.37 -3.58 -19.50
N SER A 111 -13.41 -4.55 -18.57
CA SER A 111 -13.13 -4.30 -17.15
C SER A 111 -11.65 -4.31 -16.78
N GLY A 112 -10.74 -4.42 -17.77
CA GLY A 112 -9.29 -4.29 -17.55
C GLY A 112 -8.69 -5.40 -16.68
N LEU A 113 -9.27 -6.60 -16.72
CA LEU A 113 -8.85 -7.72 -15.89
C LEU A 113 -7.48 -8.26 -16.29
N LEU A 114 -6.76 -8.81 -15.31
CA LEU A 114 -5.50 -9.50 -15.49
C LEU A 114 -5.69 -11.01 -15.29
N VAL A 115 -4.87 -11.80 -15.97
CA VAL A 115 -4.85 -13.27 -15.81
C VAL A 115 -4.36 -13.60 -14.40
N VAL A 116 -5.15 -14.38 -13.66
CA VAL A 116 -4.75 -14.92 -12.36
C VAL A 116 -4.11 -16.30 -12.59
N PRO A 117 -2.79 -16.47 -12.35
CA PRO A 117 -2.13 -17.75 -12.57
C PRO A 117 -2.66 -18.79 -11.59
N ARG A 118 -2.81 -20.03 -12.07
CA ARG A 118 -3.21 -21.15 -11.22
C ARG A 118 -2.02 -21.59 -10.37
N ILE A 119 -2.11 -21.40 -9.06
CA ILE A 119 -1.06 -21.82 -8.13
C ILE A 119 -1.44 -23.19 -7.55
N ALA A 120 -0.65 -24.22 -7.86
CA ALA A 120 -0.75 -25.50 -7.17
C ALA A 120 -0.05 -25.37 -5.81
N LYS A 121 -0.82 -25.37 -4.72
CA LYS A 121 -0.26 -25.42 -3.37
C LYS A 121 0.00 -26.88 -3.02
N SER A 122 1.24 -27.23 -2.71
CA SER A 122 1.51 -28.51 -2.04
C SER A 122 0.91 -28.44 -0.65
N THR A 123 -0.10 -29.26 -0.37
CA THR A 123 -0.62 -29.43 0.99
C THR A 123 0.54 -30.00 1.81
N LYS A 124 1.13 -29.21 2.71
CA LYS A 124 1.95 -29.80 3.77
C LYS A 124 0.98 -30.51 4.70
N GLY A 125 0.78 -31.81 4.49
CA GLY A 125 0.05 -32.66 5.41
C GLY A 125 0.72 -32.57 6.79
N GLY A 126 -0.07 -32.20 7.79
CA GLY A 126 0.36 -32.28 9.19
C GLY A 126 0.61 -33.75 9.54
N LYS A 127 1.76 -34.00 10.18
CA LYS A 127 1.92 -35.15 11.06
C LYS A 127 1.45 -34.75 12.45
#